data_AF-A0A8H6JVV4-F1
#
_entry.id   AF-A0A8H6JVV4-F1
#
_cell.length_a   1.000
_cell.length_b   1.000
_cell.length_c   1.000
_cell.angle_alpha   90.00
_cell.angle_beta   90.00
_cell.angle_gamma   90.00
#
_symmetry.space_group_name_H-M   'P 1'
#
loop_
_entity.id
_entity.type
_entity.pdbx_description
1 polymer ?
#
loop_
_entity_poly.entity_id
_entity_poly.type
_entity_poly.pdbx_seq_one_letter_code
_entity_poly.pdbx_strand_id
1 'polypeptide(L)'
;MSGLEAAGLILGLWPVVASLVKGYKATKSGEDCAAFLRDLKVQETVYKGCIRRLLQENEVFSNEEFISIEDENAEISPWRDSLFQMHLKNRIGTENFTSIDDVLCSIDSTLKELKRQLQNGEADLALDRGRRARFRSTFRHIKMNLPQSGFQKTFAKLKDGNATLQQLVQLFEEPRVLPSRKRASSRPRRGSNTRRQRRVGPRPINELSQAIEECYHCNCINGHEASFWVSGDDQFRILFTIENPERSLSDFSLKTRPTLETEASTIHAEEESVPGSPVEDPGIELPETPSGDRFATSPSDSRDDDQTCWSRSRPSTPSTRSQDRQTLPLHFSPRFPGTNAGLRQIEDMCTLIKKLSQASTEPTGPRSSVGTLGRGDMHFTALSTEAVAAMTSNSVVSLDDRLPQSDEWLLSLQKRVDIAQKLALAIVQFWSTEWIGRLWTWRDFSLKDDNPRDLQLFVTRTIFPRIPETKQPVVQAKLWRFLREPLLVRLGFALIELALGKRLSRLREDGKFDRNYDYEFGQDARDYDTAMDILERNIIEEEVGVAYQSVVAACLSCQVIQETGAVSLTTAASSFQDDVERFIVQPLYEYFETTWGIPV
;
A
#
# COMPACT_ATOMS: atom_id res chain seq x y z
N MET A 1 29.54 -6.25 -35.55
CA MET A 1 28.18 -6.58 -35.07
C MET A 1 27.29 -5.48 -35.55
N SER A 2 26.19 -5.81 -36.21
CA SER A 2 25.11 -4.84 -36.34
C SER A 2 24.50 -4.59 -34.96
N GLY A 3 24.02 -3.40 -34.68
CA GLY A 3 23.28 -3.05 -33.47
C GLY A 3 21.99 -3.87 -33.29
N LEU A 4 21.41 -4.39 -34.37
CA LEU A 4 20.32 -5.38 -34.26
C LEU A 4 20.78 -6.73 -33.69
N GLU A 5 21.97 -7.22 -34.07
CA GLU A 5 22.58 -8.35 -33.38
C GLU A 5 22.88 -8.02 -31.92
N ALA A 6 23.32 -6.79 -31.65
CA ALA A 6 23.51 -6.30 -30.28
C ALA A 6 22.21 -6.34 -29.49
N ALA A 7 21.06 -6.08 -30.13
CA ALA A 7 19.78 -6.07 -29.43
C ALA A 7 19.40 -7.43 -28.84
N GLY A 8 19.57 -8.50 -29.63
CA GLY A 8 19.37 -9.86 -29.19
C GLY A 8 20.41 -10.33 -28.17
N LEU A 9 21.67 -9.91 -28.32
CA LEU A 9 22.72 -10.18 -27.33
C LEU A 9 22.41 -9.52 -25.98
N ILE A 10 21.91 -8.29 -25.97
CA ILE A 10 21.49 -7.58 -24.76
C ILE A 10 20.39 -8.36 -24.03
N LEU A 11 19.39 -8.85 -24.75
CA LEU A 11 18.30 -9.65 -24.18
C LEU A 11 18.82 -10.92 -23.51
N GLY A 12 19.74 -11.65 -24.15
CA GLY A 12 20.37 -12.84 -23.56
C GLY A 12 21.36 -12.51 -22.42
N LEU A 13 21.95 -11.32 -22.41
CA LEU A 13 22.94 -10.92 -21.41
C LEU A 13 22.29 -10.42 -20.11
N TRP A 14 21.06 -9.91 -20.18
CA TRP A 14 20.37 -9.33 -19.03
C TRP A 14 20.09 -10.32 -17.90
N PRO A 15 19.53 -11.52 -18.16
CA PRO A 15 19.31 -12.54 -17.13
C PRO A 15 20.62 -12.97 -16.45
N VAL A 16 21.73 -13.00 -17.20
CA VAL A 16 23.06 -13.33 -16.68
C VAL A 16 23.54 -12.25 -15.71
N VAL A 17 23.44 -10.97 -16.08
CA VAL A 17 23.78 -9.86 -15.18
C VAL A 17 22.88 -9.88 -13.93
N ALA A 18 21.57 -10.05 -14.10
CA ALA A 18 20.64 -10.13 -12.97
C ALA A 18 20.97 -11.29 -12.01
N SER A 19 21.33 -12.46 -12.56
CA SER A 19 21.74 -13.63 -11.78
C SER A 19 23.07 -13.41 -11.06
N LEU A 20 24.05 -12.78 -11.70
CA LEU A 20 25.33 -12.41 -11.08
C LEU A 20 25.13 -11.41 -9.93
N VAL A 21 24.23 -10.45 -10.09
CA VAL A 21 23.88 -9.49 -9.03
C VAL A 21 23.17 -10.20 -7.87
N LYS A 22 22.30 -11.18 -8.15
CA LYS A 22 21.70 -12.05 -7.11
C LYS A 22 22.76 -12.89 -6.39
N GLY A 23 23.74 -13.44 -7.10
CA GLY A 23 24.89 -14.13 -6.50
C GLY A 23 25.73 -13.21 -5.62
N TYR A 24 25.92 -11.96 -6.05
CA TYR A 24 26.58 -10.91 -5.28
C TYR A 24 25.79 -10.50 -4.02
N LYS A 25 24.45 -10.53 -4.07
CA LYS A 25 23.57 -10.32 -2.89
C LYS A 25 23.81 -11.37 -1.81
N ALA A 26 24.01 -12.64 -2.20
CA ALA A 26 24.25 -13.72 -1.24
C ALA A 26 25.54 -13.55 -0.42
N THR A 27 26.48 -12.73 -0.91
CA THR A 27 27.76 -12.46 -0.22
C THR A 27 27.78 -11.13 0.52
N LYS A 28 26.79 -10.24 0.33
CA LYS A 28 26.75 -8.89 0.90
C LYS A 28 25.38 -8.59 1.55
N SER A 29 25.34 -8.37 2.86
CA SER A 29 24.15 -7.85 3.52
C SER A 29 24.05 -6.34 3.29
N GLY A 30 23.02 -5.89 2.56
CA GLY A 30 22.80 -4.46 2.37
C GLY A 30 21.57 -4.10 1.53
N GLU A 31 20.84 -3.10 2.01
CA GLU A 31 19.71 -2.40 1.38
C GLU A 31 20.05 -1.89 -0.04
N ASP A 32 21.30 -1.50 -0.27
CA ASP A 32 21.80 -0.99 -1.54
C ASP A 32 21.69 -2.00 -2.70
N CYS A 33 21.79 -3.30 -2.41
CA CYS A 33 21.70 -4.34 -3.43
C CYS A 33 20.26 -4.56 -3.92
N ALA A 34 19.27 -4.46 -3.02
CA ALA A 34 17.87 -4.57 -3.38
C ALA A 34 17.41 -3.36 -4.21
N ALA A 35 17.83 -2.15 -3.83
CA ALA A 35 17.60 -0.95 -4.63
C ALA A 35 18.23 -1.09 -6.04
N PHE A 36 19.46 -1.58 -6.11
CA PHE A 36 20.15 -1.80 -7.39
C PHE A 36 19.48 -2.84 -8.27
N LEU A 37 19.04 -3.98 -7.72
CA LEU A 37 18.30 -5.00 -8.48
C LEU A 37 16.99 -4.45 -9.04
N ARG A 38 16.26 -3.64 -8.27
CA ARG A 38 15.06 -2.95 -8.74
C ARG A 38 15.39 -2.01 -9.89
N ASP A 39 16.42 -1.19 -9.75
CA ASP A 39 16.87 -0.29 -10.81
C ASP A 39 17.26 -1.06 -12.08
N LEU A 40 18.00 -2.16 -11.95
CA LEU A 40 18.38 -3.02 -13.08
C LEU A 40 17.13 -3.63 -13.74
N LYS A 41 16.13 -4.04 -12.97
CA LYS A 41 14.87 -4.57 -13.53
C LYS A 41 14.09 -3.48 -14.29
N VAL A 42 14.04 -2.26 -13.76
CA VAL A 42 13.43 -1.11 -14.45
C VAL A 42 14.15 -0.87 -15.79
N GLN A 43 15.48 -0.89 -15.81
CA GLN A 43 16.25 -0.73 -17.04
C GLN A 43 16.01 -1.86 -18.05
N GLU A 44 15.81 -3.10 -17.58
CA GLU A 44 15.40 -4.22 -18.44
C GLU A 44 14.07 -3.95 -19.13
N THR A 45 13.08 -3.52 -18.33
CA THR A 45 11.72 -3.28 -18.80
C THR A 45 11.67 -2.13 -19.81
N VAL A 46 12.41 -1.05 -19.55
CA VAL A 46 12.54 0.07 -20.50
C VAL A 46 13.16 -0.40 -21.81
N TYR A 47 14.26 -1.14 -21.75
CA TYR A 47 14.92 -1.68 -22.92
C TYR A 47 13.99 -2.60 -23.74
N LYS A 48 13.37 -3.60 -23.09
CA LYS A 48 12.39 -4.50 -23.73
C LYS A 48 11.24 -3.72 -24.37
N GLY A 49 10.71 -2.71 -23.68
CA GLY A 49 9.67 -1.83 -24.21
C GLY A 49 10.09 -1.08 -25.48
N CYS A 50 11.32 -0.56 -25.54
CA CYS A 50 11.84 0.10 -26.73
C CYS A 50 12.00 -0.88 -27.90
N ILE A 51 12.52 -2.08 -27.63
CA ILE A 51 12.67 -3.13 -28.65
C ILE A 51 11.32 -3.56 -29.21
N ARG A 52 10.29 -3.76 -28.37
CA ARG A 52 8.94 -4.12 -28.86
C ARG A 52 8.36 -3.08 -29.80
N ARG A 53 8.54 -1.79 -29.53
CA ARG A 53 8.06 -0.71 -30.40
C ARG A 53 8.79 -0.67 -31.74
N LEU A 54 10.10 -0.93 -31.73
CA LEU A 54 10.86 -1.07 -32.97
C LEU A 54 10.35 -2.23 -33.84
N LEU A 55 9.69 -3.22 -33.23
CA LEU A 55 9.16 -4.40 -33.89
C LEU A 55 7.66 -4.30 -34.26
N GLN A 56 6.83 -3.61 -33.47
CA GLN A 56 5.35 -3.64 -33.54
C GLN A 56 4.73 -3.19 -34.87
N GLU A 57 5.43 -2.42 -35.71
CA GLU A 57 4.89 -1.93 -36.99
C GLU A 57 5.25 -2.80 -38.20
N ASN A 58 5.97 -3.92 -38.01
CA ASN A 58 6.15 -4.88 -39.08
C ASN A 58 4.98 -5.88 -39.07
N GLU A 59 4.02 -5.71 -40.00
CA GLU A 59 2.90 -6.66 -40.24
C GLU A 59 3.36 -8.11 -40.49
N VAL A 60 4.66 -8.32 -40.73
CA VAL A 60 5.27 -9.61 -41.01
C VAL A 60 5.41 -10.49 -39.77
N PHE A 61 5.50 -9.92 -38.56
CA PHE A 61 5.66 -10.71 -37.35
C PHE A 61 4.31 -11.00 -36.70
N SER A 62 3.98 -12.28 -36.52
CA SER A 62 2.83 -12.67 -35.72
C SER A 62 3.12 -12.40 -34.23
N ASN A 63 2.07 -12.17 -33.43
CA ASN A 63 2.21 -12.02 -31.98
C ASN A 63 2.89 -13.25 -31.32
N GLU A 64 2.86 -14.42 -31.97
CA GLU A 64 3.48 -15.65 -31.50
C GLU A 64 5.02 -15.61 -31.60
N GLU A 65 5.57 -15.01 -32.67
CA GLU A 65 7.02 -14.82 -32.81
C GLU A 65 7.56 -13.80 -31.79
N PHE A 66 6.73 -12.85 -31.37
CA PHE A 66 7.05 -11.92 -30.28
C PHE A 66 7.20 -12.61 -28.93
N ILE A 67 6.32 -13.56 -28.61
CA ILE A 67 6.40 -14.36 -27.38
C ILE A 67 7.68 -15.19 -27.39
N SER A 68 8.08 -15.71 -28.55
CA SER A 68 9.33 -16.46 -28.68
C SER A 68 10.57 -15.59 -28.45
N ILE A 69 10.57 -14.30 -28.80
CA ILE A 69 11.72 -13.40 -28.56
C ILE A 69 11.91 -13.10 -27.06
N GLU A 70 10.85 -13.22 -26.25
CA GLU A 70 10.93 -13.03 -24.80
C GLU A 70 11.35 -14.29 -24.04
N ASP A 71 11.30 -15.46 -24.68
CA ASP A 71 11.76 -16.71 -24.10
C ASP A 71 13.30 -16.72 -24.02
N GLU A 72 13.84 -16.94 -22.83
CA GLU A 72 15.27 -16.82 -22.50
C GLU A 72 16.15 -17.81 -23.30
N ASN A 73 15.54 -18.80 -23.96
CA ASN A 73 16.22 -19.85 -24.72
C ASN A 73 15.98 -19.81 -26.23
N ALA A 74 15.17 -18.88 -26.75
CA ALA A 74 14.92 -18.84 -28.18
C ALA A 74 16.18 -18.35 -28.94
N GLU A 75 16.59 -19.10 -29.96
CA GLU A 75 17.67 -18.67 -30.84
C GLU A 75 17.36 -17.30 -31.45
N ILE A 76 18.33 -16.39 -31.34
CA ILE A 76 18.29 -14.96 -31.72
C ILE A 76 18.23 -14.78 -33.27
N SER A 77 17.46 -15.61 -33.96
CA SER A 77 17.43 -15.74 -35.41
C SER A 77 16.86 -14.51 -36.15
N PRO A 78 15.79 -13.83 -35.67
CA PRO A 78 15.16 -12.74 -36.43
C PRO A 78 16.08 -11.52 -36.65
N TRP A 79 16.95 -11.22 -35.68
CA TRP A 79 17.81 -10.03 -35.72
C TRP A 79 18.96 -10.15 -36.73
N ARG A 80 19.31 -11.37 -37.11
CA ARG A 80 20.31 -11.68 -38.14
C ARG A 80 19.73 -11.69 -39.55
N ASP A 81 18.42 -11.63 -39.69
CA ASP A 81 17.79 -11.62 -41.00
C ASP A 81 18.05 -10.28 -41.71
N SER A 82 18.83 -10.34 -42.79
CA SER A 82 19.13 -9.20 -43.66
C SER A 82 17.88 -8.50 -44.20
N LEU A 83 16.79 -9.25 -44.44
CA LEU A 83 15.53 -8.68 -44.92
C LEU A 83 14.87 -7.84 -43.82
N PHE A 84 14.83 -8.35 -42.59
CA PHE A 84 14.38 -7.60 -41.44
C PHE A 84 15.16 -6.30 -41.23
N GLN A 85 16.51 -6.37 -41.27
CA GLN A 85 17.35 -5.18 -41.12
C GLN A 85 17.06 -4.15 -42.22
N MET A 86 16.91 -4.61 -43.47
CA MET A 86 16.58 -3.76 -44.61
C MET A 86 15.20 -3.12 -44.45
N HIS A 87 14.19 -3.87 -44.00
CA HIS A 87 12.84 -3.35 -43.73
C HIS A 87 12.84 -2.30 -42.64
N LEU A 88 13.50 -2.57 -41.51
CA LEU A 88 13.62 -1.60 -40.43
C LEU A 88 14.35 -0.34 -40.93
N LYS A 89 15.50 -0.50 -41.59
CA LYS A 89 16.28 0.61 -42.16
C LYS A 89 15.47 1.45 -43.16
N ASN A 90 14.64 0.82 -43.98
CA ASN A 90 13.74 1.51 -44.92
C ASN A 90 12.63 2.27 -44.18
N ARG A 91 12.11 1.71 -43.07
CA ARG A 91 11.05 2.33 -42.25
C ARG A 91 11.54 3.58 -41.53
N ILE A 92 12.58 3.45 -40.71
CA ILE A 92 13.06 4.54 -39.85
C ILE A 92 14.00 5.50 -40.59
N GLY A 93 14.55 5.10 -41.73
CA GLY A 93 15.54 5.85 -42.50
C GLY A 93 16.97 5.47 -42.13
N THR A 94 17.89 5.62 -43.07
CA THR A 94 19.28 5.12 -42.92
C THR A 94 20.03 5.81 -41.77
N GLU A 95 19.91 7.12 -41.60
CA GLU A 95 20.61 7.89 -40.56
C GLU A 95 20.10 7.57 -39.15
N ASN A 96 18.78 7.43 -39.02
CA ASN A 96 18.12 7.06 -37.78
C ASN A 96 18.44 5.61 -37.40
N PHE A 97 18.47 4.72 -38.40
CA PHE A 97 18.89 3.34 -38.23
C PHE A 97 20.32 3.28 -37.69
N THR A 98 21.27 3.99 -38.29
CA THR A 98 22.65 4.03 -37.78
C THR A 98 22.73 4.57 -36.35
N SER A 99 21.91 5.56 -36.00
CA SER A 99 21.87 6.13 -34.64
C SER A 99 21.35 5.12 -33.61
N ILE A 100 20.29 4.38 -33.94
CA ILE A 100 19.79 3.29 -33.08
C ILE A 100 20.83 2.17 -32.98
N ASP A 101 21.46 1.82 -34.09
CA ASP A 101 22.47 0.77 -34.18
C ASP A 101 23.65 1.05 -33.24
N ASP A 102 24.14 2.29 -33.24
CA ASP A 102 25.21 2.79 -32.38
C ASP A 102 24.82 2.74 -30.89
N VAL A 103 23.61 3.17 -30.55
CA VAL A 103 23.10 3.15 -29.17
C VAL A 103 22.95 1.71 -28.66
N LEU A 104 22.43 0.79 -29.47
CA LEU A 104 22.32 -0.63 -29.13
C LEU A 104 23.71 -1.26 -28.92
N CYS A 105 24.67 -0.97 -29.80
CA CYS A 105 26.06 -1.42 -29.62
C CYS A 105 26.69 -0.88 -28.32
N SER A 106 26.37 0.36 -27.96
CA SER A 106 26.82 0.99 -26.71
C SER A 106 26.22 0.31 -25.46
N ILE A 107 24.92 -0.01 -25.49
CA ILE A 107 24.24 -0.74 -24.40
C ILE A 107 24.83 -2.15 -24.23
N ASP A 108 25.03 -2.90 -25.32
CA ASP A 108 25.65 -4.24 -25.30
C ASP A 108 27.06 -4.19 -24.71
N SER A 109 27.90 -3.26 -25.17
CA SER A 109 29.25 -3.07 -24.66
C SER A 109 29.24 -2.74 -23.16
N THR A 110 28.29 -1.92 -22.72
CA THR A 110 28.13 -1.52 -21.32
C THR A 110 27.69 -2.70 -20.45
N LEU A 111 26.76 -3.55 -20.92
CA LEU A 111 26.36 -4.76 -20.20
C LEU A 111 27.45 -5.82 -20.15
N LYS A 112 28.24 -5.99 -21.22
CA LYS A 112 29.40 -6.90 -21.22
C LYS A 112 30.43 -6.45 -20.20
N GLU A 113 30.67 -5.16 -20.10
CA GLU A 113 31.54 -4.59 -19.08
C GLU A 113 30.96 -4.78 -17.66
N LEU A 114 29.66 -4.57 -17.47
CA LEU A 114 28.98 -4.79 -16.19
C LEU A 114 29.08 -6.26 -15.75
N LYS A 115 28.86 -7.20 -16.67
CA LYS A 115 29.04 -8.64 -16.46
C LYS A 115 30.49 -8.96 -16.07
N ARG A 116 31.47 -8.44 -16.80
CA ARG A 116 32.91 -8.65 -16.51
C ARG A 116 33.28 -8.15 -15.11
N GLN A 117 32.79 -6.97 -14.73
CA GLN A 117 33.03 -6.39 -13.40
C GLN A 117 32.42 -7.27 -12.29
N LEU A 118 31.22 -7.82 -12.50
CA LEU A 118 30.57 -8.73 -11.55
C LEU A 118 31.31 -10.07 -11.44
N GLN A 119 31.72 -10.66 -12.56
CA GLN A 119 32.47 -11.92 -12.60
C GLN A 119 33.84 -11.80 -11.94
N ASN A 120 34.56 -10.69 -12.17
CA ASN A 120 35.84 -10.43 -11.52
C ASN A 120 35.67 -10.30 -10.00
N GLY A 121 34.61 -9.60 -9.56
CA GLY A 121 34.29 -9.49 -8.14
C GLY A 121 33.93 -10.84 -7.49
N GLU A 122 33.33 -11.77 -8.24
CA GLU A 122 33.03 -13.12 -7.75
C GLU A 122 34.29 -13.99 -7.59
N ALA A 123 35.23 -13.90 -8.54
CA ALA A 123 36.51 -14.62 -8.47
C ALA A 123 37.35 -14.22 -7.25
N ASP A 124 37.40 -12.92 -6.93
CA ASP A 124 38.09 -12.39 -5.75
C ASP A 124 37.47 -12.94 -4.45
N LEU A 125 36.14 -13.12 -4.40
CA LEU A 125 35.44 -13.68 -3.25
C LEU A 125 35.63 -15.21 -3.10
N ALA A 126 35.92 -15.92 -4.20
CA ALA A 126 36.13 -17.36 -4.17
C ALA A 126 37.49 -17.76 -3.59
N LEU A 127 38.54 -16.96 -3.80
CA LEU A 127 39.90 -17.22 -3.32
C LEU A 127 40.06 -17.07 -1.78
N ASP A 128 39.14 -16.36 -1.11
CA ASP A 128 39.29 -16.00 0.31
C ASP A 128 38.42 -16.86 1.27
N ARG A 129 37.89 -17.99 0.81
CA ARG A 129 36.98 -18.87 1.59
C ARG A 129 37.61 -19.52 2.84
N GLY A 130 38.94 -19.45 3.03
CA GLY A 130 39.65 -20.06 4.15
C GLY A 130 39.61 -19.30 5.49
N ARG A 131 39.16 -18.04 5.55
CA ARG A 131 39.22 -17.19 6.78
C ARG A 131 37.89 -16.55 7.17
N ARG A 132 36.77 -17.28 7.01
CA ARG A 132 35.39 -16.75 7.17
C ARG A 132 35.00 -16.20 8.55
N ALA A 133 35.67 -16.58 9.65
CA ALA A 133 35.26 -16.14 10.99
C ALA A 133 35.81 -14.77 11.41
N ARG A 134 36.98 -14.36 10.91
CA ARG A 134 37.60 -13.05 11.26
C ARG A 134 37.28 -11.92 10.28
N PHE A 135 36.62 -12.23 9.15
CA PHE A 135 36.40 -11.29 8.06
C PHE A 135 35.10 -10.48 8.13
N ARG A 136 34.14 -10.84 9.00
CA ARG A 136 32.88 -10.08 9.15
C ARG A 136 33.08 -8.67 9.71
N SER A 137 34.12 -8.41 10.50
CA SER A 137 34.45 -7.06 10.98
C SER A 137 35.21 -6.24 9.93
N THR A 138 36.10 -6.88 9.16
CA THR A 138 36.83 -6.24 8.04
C THR A 138 35.89 -5.89 6.88
N PHE A 139 34.81 -6.66 6.66
CA PHE A 139 33.82 -6.36 5.61
C PHE A 139 32.99 -5.09 5.85
N ARG A 140 32.86 -4.62 7.11
CA ARG A 140 32.29 -3.27 7.36
C ARG A 140 33.22 -2.16 6.90
N HIS A 141 34.53 -2.39 6.87
CA HIS A 141 35.50 -1.47 6.27
C HIS A 141 35.66 -1.66 4.75
N ILE A 142 35.34 -2.84 4.20
CA ILE A 142 35.25 -3.11 2.74
C ILE A 142 33.88 -2.65 2.15
N LYS A 143 32.98 -2.08 2.98
CA LYS A 143 31.81 -1.32 2.50
C LYS A 143 32.21 -0.15 1.58
N MET A 144 33.50 0.19 1.51
CA MET A 144 34.05 1.33 0.74
C MET A 144 34.93 0.97 -0.48
N ASN A 145 35.23 -0.31 -0.79
CA ASN A 145 36.29 -0.63 -1.77
C ASN A 145 35.95 -1.75 -2.80
N LEU A 146 34.70 -1.88 -3.25
CA LEU A 146 34.57 -2.02 -4.72
C LEU A 146 34.91 -0.62 -5.26
N PRO A 147 35.57 -0.44 -6.42
CA PRO A 147 35.63 0.86 -7.04
C PRO A 147 34.19 1.29 -7.37
N GLN A 148 33.55 1.94 -6.40
CA GLN A 148 32.16 2.38 -6.42
C GLN A 148 31.96 3.30 -7.64
N SER A 149 33.04 4.00 -8.03
CA SER A 149 33.14 4.80 -9.25
C SER A 149 33.10 4.00 -10.55
N GLY A 150 33.60 2.77 -10.61
CA GLY A 150 33.64 1.97 -11.84
C GLY A 150 32.28 1.39 -12.17
N PHE A 151 31.72 0.62 -11.24
CA PHE A 151 30.44 -0.07 -11.42
C PHE A 151 29.26 0.90 -11.53
N GLN A 152 29.18 1.91 -10.66
CA GLN A 152 28.11 2.91 -10.75
C GLN A 152 28.22 3.73 -12.04
N LYS A 153 29.43 4.00 -12.55
CA LYS A 153 29.62 4.68 -13.83
C LYS A 153 29.19 3.80 -15.00
N THR A 154 29.49 2.50 -14.99
CA THR A 154 28.98 1.57 -16.01
C THR A 154 27.45 1.50 -15.97
N PHE A 155 26.86 1.46 -14.78
CA PHE A 155 25.41 1.44 -14.63
C PHE A 155 24.73 2.77 -15.02
N ALA A 156 25.33 3.91 -14.70
CA ALA A 156 24.85 5.22 -15.16
C ALA A 156 24.86 5.30 -16.69
N LYS A 157 25.94 4.82 -17.34
CA LYS A 157 26.02 4.71 -18.80
C LYS A 157 24.90 3.82 -19.38
N LEU A 158 24.53 2.75 -18.69
CA LEU A 158 23.43 1.89 -19.10
C LEU A 158 22.08 2.63 -19.06
N LYS A 159 21.84 3.41 -17.99
CA LYS A 159 20.65 4.27 -17.88
C LYS A 159 20.61 5.31 -19.00
N ASP A 160 21.74 5.97 -19.27
CA ASP A 160 21.86 6.98 -20.34
C ASP A 160 21.62 6.36 -21.72
N GLY A 161 22.17 5.17 -21.98
CA GLY A 161 21.94 4.42 -23.22
C GLY A 161 20.47 4.07 -23.43
N ASN A 162 19.80 3.55 -22.40
CA ASN A 162 18.36 3.26 -22.45
C ASN A 162 17.49 4.51 -22.61
N ALA A 163 17.82 5.60 -21.93
CA ALA A 163 17.12 6.88 -22.08
C ALA A 163 17.26 7.43 -23.51
N THR A 164 18.47 7.34 -24.08
CA THR A 164 18.73 7.74 -25.47
C THR A 164 17.95 6.87 -26.46
N LEU A 165 17.95 5.54 -26.25
CA LEU A 165 17.18 4.62 -27.08
C LEU A 165 15.68 4.94 -27.01
N GLN A 166 15.14 5.20 -25.83
CA GLN A 166 13.74 5.56 -25.64
C GLN A 166 13.37 6.85 -26.37
N GLN A 167 14.22 7.89 -26.29
CA GLN A 167 14.02 9.15 -27.02
C GLN A 167 14.03 8.94 -28.53
N LEU A 168 14.98 8.16 -29.05
CA LEU A 168 15.04 7.83 -30.47
C LEU A 168 13.78 7.12 -30.93
N VAL A 169 13.33 6.09 -30.20
CA VAL A 169 12.10 5.35 -30.54
C VAL A 169 10.88 6.27 -30.53
N GLN A 170 10.75 7.16 -29.54
CA GLN A 170 9.64 8.12 -29.47
C GLN A 170 9.63 9.10 -30.66
N LEU A 171 10.79 9.56 -31.12
CA LEU A 171 10.90 10.42 -32.30
C LEU A 171 10.43 9.72 -33.58
N PHE A 172 10.52 8.38 -33.64
CA PHE A 172 10.06 7.59 -34.79
C PHE A 172 8.60 7.17 -34.69
N GLU A 173 8.04 7.15 -33.48
CA GLU A 173 6.62 6.89 -33.22
C GLU A 173 5.73 8.10 -33.42
N GLU A 174 6.29 9.33 -33.54
CA GLU A 174 5.47 10.48 -33.91
C GLU A 174 4.75 10.16 -35.22
N PRO A 175 3.41 10.09 -35.22
CA PRO A 175 2.66 9.68 -36.38
C PRO A 175 3.00 10.68 -37.47
N ARG A 176 3.68 10.22 -38.52
CA ARG A 176 3.76 10.97 -39.77
C ARG A 176 2.31 11.20 -40.18
N VAL A 177 1.77 12.37 -39.83
CA VAL A 177 0.46 12.84 -40.25
C VAL A 177 0.57 13.06 -41.76
N LEU A 178 0.58 11.97 -42.50
CA LEU A 178 0.22 11.97 -43.90
C LEU A 178 -1.22 12.51 -43.93
N PRO A 179 -1.49 13.57 -44.71
CA PRO A 179 -2.85 14.10 -44.84
C PRO A 179 -3.71 13.02 -45.47
N SER A 180 -4.34 12.22 -44.61
CA SER A 180 -5.11 11.05 -44.96
C SER A 180 -6.36 11.49 -45.69
N ARG A 181 -6.39 11.11 -46.96
CA ARG A 181 -7.45 11.23 -47.93
C ARG A 181 -8.75 10.68 -47.35
N LYS A 182 -9.71 11.58 -47.13
CA LYS A 182 -11.16 11.38 -46.91
C LYS A 182 -11.63 9.95 -47.20
N ARG A 183 -11.74 9.11 -46.16
CA ARG A 183 -12.60 7.92 -46.19
C ARG A 183 -13.58 7.95 -45.02
N ALA A 184 -14.79 7.55 -45.38
CA ALA A 184 -16.06 7.75 -44.71
C ALA A 184 -16.08 7.46 -43.20
N SER A 185 -16.50 8.47 -42.44
CA SER A 185 -17.63 8.42 -41.49
C SER A 185 -17.78 7.11 -40.68
N SER A 186 -16.82 6.81 -39.81
CA SER A 186 -17.18 6.18 -38.53
C SER A 186 -17.57 7.31 -37.58
N ARG A 187 -18.84 7.33 -37.18
CA ARG A 187 -19.34 8.28 -36.18
C ARG A 187 -18.47 8.14 -34.92
N PRO A 188 -17.85 9.21 -34.42
CA PRO A 188 -17.21 9.14 -33.12
C PRO A 188 -18.30 8.80 -32.11
N ARG A 189 -18.14 7.66 -31.43
CA ARG A 189 -18.82 7.47 -30.15
C ARG A 189 -18.52 8.73 -29.36
N ARG A 190 -19.55 9.54 -29.08
CA ARG A 190 -19.48 10.60 -28.09
C ARG A 190 -18.89 9.95 -26.85
N GLY A 191 -17.59 10.12 -26.64
CA GLY A 191 -16.98 9.86 -25.35
C GLY A 191 -17.83 10.66 -24.38
N SER A 192 -18.57 9.93 -23.55
CA SER A 192 -19.22 10.55 -22.43
C SER A 192 -18.09 11.19 -21.65
N ASN A 193 -17.97 12.51 -21.76
CA ASN A 193 -17.49 13.36 -20.68
C ASN A 193 -18.52 13.24 -19.54
N THR A 194 -18.84 12.00 -19.12
CA THR A 194 -19.52 11.67 -17.88
C THR A 194 -18.72 12.42 -16.86
N ARG A 195 -19.38 13.44 -16.31
CA ARG A 195 -18.92 14.32 -15.25
C ARG A 195 -17.73 13.69 -14.55
N ARG A 196 -16.52 14.19 -14.80
CA ARG A 196 -15.59 14.39 -13.70
C ARG A 196 -16.36 15.29 -12.75
N GLN A 197 -17.21 14.69 -11.90
CA GLN A 197 -17.76 15.36 -10.75
C GLN A 197 -16.54 16.01 -10.13
N ARG A 198 -16.55 17.33 -10.00
CA ARG A 198 -15.45 18.05 -9.35
C ARG A 198 -15.42 17.52 -7.94
N ARG A 199 -14.69 16.43 -7.72
CA ARG A 199 -14.53 15.84 -6.40
C ARG A 199 -13.88 16.92 -5.56
N VAL A 200 -14.37 17.05 -4.34
CA VAL A 200 -13.79 18.00 -3.39
C VAL A 200 -12.29 17.69 -3.29
N GLY A 201 -11.46 18.70 -3.56
CA GLY A 201 -10.03 18.58 -3.31
C GLY A 201 -9.75 18.34 -1.81
N PRO A 202 -8.54 17.91 -1.44
CA PRO A 202 -8.18 17.68 -0.05
C PRO A 202 -8.26 18.93 0.82
N ARG A 203 -8.14 20.13 0.22
CA ARG A 203 -8.07 21.40 0.97
C ARG A 203 -9.31 21.66 1.84
N PRO A 204 -10.57 21.66 1.33
CA PRO A 204 -11.74 21.79 2.20
C PRO A 204 -11.83 20.77 3.33
N ILE A 205 -11.40 19.54 3.10
CA ILE A 205 -11.41 18.47 4.11
C ILE A 205 -10.37 18.77 5.20
N ASN A 206 -9.16 19.20 4.82
CA ASN A 206 -8.11 19.63 5.75
C ASN A 206 -8.57 20.80 6.63
N GLU A 207 -9.16 21.83 6.02
CA GLU A 207 -9.64 23.02 6.74
C GLU A 207 -10.77 22.65 7.71
N LEU A 208 -11.71 21.80 7.29
CA LEU A 208 -12.78 21.31 8.17
C LEU A 208 -12.22 20.46 9.31
N SER A 209 -11.30 19.54 9.01
CA SER A 209 -10.63 18.71 10.00
C SER A 209 -9.95 19.55 11.07
N GLN A 210 -9.12 20.50 10.66
CA GLN A 210 -8.40 21.37 11.56
C GLN A 210 -9.36 22.22 12.40
N ALA A 211 -10.40 22.76 11.78
CA ALA A 211 -11.40 23.55 12.49
C ALA A 211 -12.17 22.71 13.54
N ILE A 212 -12.44 21.43 13.26
CA ILE A 212 -13.09 20.53 14.22
C ILE A 212 -12.17 20.26 15.40
N GLU A 213 -10.90 19.89 15.14
CA GLU A 213 -9.90 19.65 16.18
C GLU A 213 -9.67 20.88 17.07
N GLU A 214 -9.66 22.07 16.46
CA GLU A 214 -9.49 23.34 17.17
C GLU A 214 -10.67 23.66 18.09
N CYS A 215 -11.88 23.24 17.74
CA CYS A 215 -13.08 23.49 18.52
C CYS A 215 -13.33 22.45 19.63
N TYR A 216 -12.39 21.56 19.95
CA TYR A 216 -12.48 20.73 21.16
C TYR A 216 -11.70 21.36 22.31
N HIS A 217 -12.42 22.00 23.23
CA HIS A 217 -11.89 22.68 24.43
C HIS A 217 -12.28 21.98 25.74
N CYS A 218 -12.81 20.76 25.66
CA CYS A 218 -13.21 19.97 26.81
C CYS A 218 -12.05 19.18 27.46
N ASN A 219 -12.25 18.71 28.69
CA ASN A 219 -11.28 17.88 29.44
C ASN A 219 -11.58 16.37 29.35
N CYS A 220 -12.16 15.90 28.24
CA CYS A 220 -12.49 14.48 28.07
C CYS A 220 -11.23 13.64 27.88
N ILE A 221 -11.04 12.62 28.73
CA ILE A 221 -9.83 11.76 28.73
C ILE A 221 -9.87 10.74 27.59
N ASN A 222 -11.05 10.23 27.25
CA ASN A 222 -11.23 9.15 26.27
C ASN A 222 -11.16 9.63 24.81
N GLY A 223 -11.00 10.94 24.58
CA GLY A 223 -11.16 11.56 23.28
C GLY A 223 -12.61 11.49 22.77
N HIS A 224 -12.79 11.89 21.52
CA HIS A 224 -14.08 11.94 20.84
C HIS A 224 -13.98 11.19 19.53
N GLU A 225 -14.61 10.03 19.45
CA GLU A 225 -14.69 9.28 18.21
C GLU A 225 -15.65 9.98 17.23
N ALA A 226 -15.16 10.22 16.03
CA ALA A 226 -15.92 10.79 14.93
C ALA A 226 -15.65 9.96 13.66
N SER A 227 -16.68 9.82 12.83
CA SER A 227 -16.61 9.08 11.57
C SER A 227 -17.00 9.99 10.41
N PHE A 228 -16.04 10.30 9.55
CA PHE A 228 -16.19 11.20 8.40
C PHE A 228 -16.64 10.42 7.18
N TRP A 229 -17.80 10.76 6.62
CA TRP A 229 -18.35 10.09 5.44
C TRP A 229 -17.52 10.35 4.17
N VAL A 230 -17.16 9.27 3.47
CA VAL A 230 -16.48 9.33 2.18
C VAL A 230 -17.52 9.59 1.09
N SER A 231 -17.58 10.82 0.59
CA SER A 231 -18.53 11.24 -0.45
C SER A 231 -17.84 12.05 -1.54
N GLY A 232 -18.33 11.94 -2.78
CA GLY A 232 -17.88 12.75 -3.90
C GLY A 232 -18.39 14.20 -3.89
N ASP A 233 -19.32 14.53 -2.99
CA ASP A 233 -20.01 15.82 -2.95
C ASP A 233 -19.33 16.88 -2.07
N ASP A 234 -19.62 18.16 -2.33
CA ASP A 234 -19.15 19.32 -1.55
C ASP A 234 -19.78 19.42 -0.13
N GLN A 235 -20.58 18.44 0.27
CA GLN A 235 -21.20 18.38 1.60
C GLN A 235 -20.54 17.29 2.43
N PHE A 236 -19.98 17.69 3.57
CA PHE A 236 -19.33 16.77 4.48
C PHE A 236 -20.34 16.30 5.51
N ARG A 237 -20.39 14.99 5.75
CA ARG A 237 -21.20 14.42 6.83
C ARG A 237 -20.27 13.76 7.82
N ILE A 238 -20.42 14.08 9.09
CA ILE A 238 -19.62 13.50 10.17
C ILE A 238 -20.58 12.95 11.22
N LEU A 239 -20.33 11.71 11.64
CA LEU A 239 -21.05 11.04 12.70
C LEU A 239 -20.22 11.14 13.97
N PHE A 240 -20.76 11.75 15.02
CA PHE A 240 -20.09 11.84 16.32
C PHE A 240 -20.62 10.76 17.24
N THR A 241 -19.73 9.92 17.78
CA THR A 241 -20.10 8.88 18.74
C THR A 241 -20.32 9.51 20.11
N ILE A 242 -21.47 9.24 20.72
CA ILE A 242 -21.82 9.72 22.06
C ILE A 242 -21.66 8.56 23.04
N GLU A 243 -20.67 8.67 23.93
CA GLU A 243 -20.56 7.77 25.08
C GLU A 243 -21.67 8.10 26.08
N ASN A 244 -22.57 7.13 26.33
CA ASN A 244 -23.56 7.24 27.40
C ASN A 244 -22.94 6.83 28.73
N PRO A 245 -22.61 7.77 29.64
CA PRO A 245 -21.90 7.45 30.87
C PRO A 245 -22.70 6.53 31.81
N GLU A 246 -24.04 6.60 31.75
CA GLU A 246 -24.93 5.82 32.62
C GLU A 246 -24.85 4.30 32.36
N ARG A 247 -24.54 3.88 31.13
CA ARG A 247 -24.38 2.45 30.81
C ARG A 247 -23.03 1.92 31.29
N SER A 248 -21.98 2.75 31.27
CA SER A 248 -20.63 2.32 31.65
C SER A 248 -20.53 1.91 33.12
N LEU A 249 -21.31 2.49 34.02
CA LEU A 249 -21.28 2.11 35.45
C LEU A 249 -22.04 0.81 35.74
N SER A 250 -22.96 0.42 34.86
CA SER A 250 -23.78 -0.79 35.04
C SER A 250 -22.98 -2.07 34.75
N ASP A 251 -22.04 -2.03 33.80
CA ASP A 251 -21.23 -3.20 33.41
C ASP A 251 -20.09 -3.55 34.39
N PHE A 252 -19.71 -2.63 35.27
CA PHE A 252 -18.74 -2.92 36.34
C PHE A 252 -19.39 -3.55 37.58
N SER A 253 -20.71 -3.55 37.68
CA SER A 253 -21.44 -4.13 38.81
C SER A 253 -21.89 -5.55 38.46
N LEU A 254 -21.35 -6.55 39.17
CA LEU A 254 -21.73 -7.98 39.14
C LEU A 254 -21.16 -8.85 38.00
N LYS A 255 -19.83 -8.86 37.82
CA LYS A 255 -19.15 -10.15 37.55
C LYS A 255 -18.79 -10.79 38.88
N THR A 256 -19.80 -11.35 39.54
CA THR A 256 -19.61 -12.26 40.67
C THR A 256 -18.72 -13.41 40.20
N ARG A 257 -17.57 -13.53 40.86
CA ARG A 257 -16.58 -14.58 40.72
C ARG A 257 -17.28 -15.96 40.70
N PRO A 258 -17.04 -16.84 39.72
CA PRO A 258 -17.52 -18.21 39.82
C PRO A 258 -16.79 -18.86 41.00
N THR A 259 -17.54 -19.22 42.03
CA THR A 259 -17.04 -20.01 43.16
C THR A 259 -16.66 -21.38 42.61
N LEU A 260 -15.37 -21.70 42.62
CA LEU A 260 -14.86 -23.05 42.38
C LEU A 260 -15.36 -23.94 43.53
N GLU A 261 -16.29 -24.84 43.23
CA GLU A 261 -16.53 -26.01 44.08
C GLU A 261 -15.40 -27.01 43.83
N THR A 262 -14.52 -27.13 44.82
CA THR A 262 -13.43 -28.09 44.87
C THR A 262 -13.99 -29.44 45.29
N GLU A 263 -14.18 -30.37 44.34
CA GLU A 263 -14.31 -31.79 44.66
C GLU A 263 -12.90 -32.38 44.88
N ALA A 264 -12.63 -32.77 46.12
CA ALA A 264 -11.44 -33.52 46.48
C ALA A 264 -11.65 -35.00 46.13
N SER A 265 -10.75 -35.58 45.32
CA SER A 265 -10.59 -37.02 45.23
C SER A 265 -9.18 -37.43 45.65
N THR A 266 -9.17 -38.16 46.75
CA THR A 266 -8.09 -38.90 47.39
C THR A 266 -7.54 -39.98 46.46
N ILE A 267 -6.22 -40.00 46.20
CA ILE A 267 -5.55 -41.20 45.69
C ILE A 267 -4.28 -41.44 46.51
N HIS A 268 -4.17 -42.70 46.94
CA HIS A 268 -3.14 -43.31 47.76
C HIS A 268 -1.73 -43.24 47.16
N ALA A 269 -0.76 -43.11 48.06
CA ALA A 269 0.66 -43.38 47.83
C ALA A 269 0.95 -44.87 48.02
N GLU A 270 1.81 -45.44 47.18
CA GLU A 270 2.66 -46.57 47.53
C GLU A 270 4.10 -46.24 47.15
N GLU A 271 4.95 -46.26 48.18
CA GLU A 271 6.40 -46.29 48.17
C GLU A 271 6.89 -47.66 47.71
N GLU A 272 7.97 -47.68 46.92
CA GLU A 272 8.91 -48.81 46.94
C GLU A 272 10.34 -48.32 46.75
N SER A 273 11.25 -49.06 47.37
CA SER A 273 12.49 -48.60 47.99
C SER A 273 13.76 -49.18 47.35
N VAL A 274 14.80 -48.33 47.15
CA VAL A 274 16.24 -48.56 47.51
C VAL A 274 17.04 -49.65 46.71
N PRO A 275 18.40 -49.77 46.71
CA PRO A 275 19.55 -48.85 46.89
C PRO A 275 20.61 -48.89 45.73
N GLY A 276 21.60 -47.97 45.75
CA GLY A 276 22.91 -48.24 45.14
C GLY A 276 23.86 -47.04 44.99
N SER A 277 24.66 -46.76 46.02
CA SER A 277 25.93 -45.99 45.99
C SER A 277 27.09 -47.00 46.22
N PRO A 278 28.42 -46.69 46.19
CA PRO A 278 29.14 -45.43 45.95
C PRO A 278 30.37 -45.59 45.00
N VAL A 279 31.06 -44.49 44.65
CA VAL A 279 32.55 -44.38 44.64
C VAL A 279 32.94 -42.88 44.62
N GLU A 280 33.83 -42.52 45.55
CA GLU A 280 34.54 -41.25 45.82
C GLU A 280 35.54 -40.93 44.65
N ASP A 281 35.93 -39.71 44.26
CA ASP A 281 36.71 -38.65 44.93
C ASP A 281 37.33 -37.76 43.79
N PRO A 282 38.28 -36.82 44.01
CA PRO A 282 38.15 -35.44 44.49
C PRO A 282 38.41 -34.34 43.43
N GLY A 283 37.90 -33.15 43.74
CA GLY A 283 38.67 -31.90 43.85
C GLY A 283 39.42 -31.33 42.65
N ILE A 284 38.86 -30.27 42.04
CA ILE A 284 39.63 -29.13 41.50
C ILE A 284 38.84 -27.84 41.77
N GLU A 285 39.34 -27.03 42.72
CA GLU A 285 38.98 -25.63 42.90
C GLU A 285 39.76 -24.77 41.89
N LEU A 286 39.07 -23.92 41.14
CA LEU A 286 39.66 -22.78 40.43
C LEU A 286 38.68 -21.60 40.39
N PRO A 287 39.17 -20.36 40.32
CA PRO A 287 38.61 -19.24 41.04
C PRO A 287 37.61 -18.41 40.23
N GLU A 288 36.74 -17.78 41.00
CA GLU A 288 35.74 -16.80 40.64
C GLU A 288 36.32 -15.70 39.73
N THR A 289 35.69 -15.51 38.57
CA THR A 289 35.85 -14.31 37.75
C THR A 289 34.65 -13.40 37.97
N PRO A 290 34.86 -12.09 38.16
CA PRO A 290 33.80 -11.17 38.56
C PRO A 290 32.80 -10.95 37.42
N SER A 291 31.54 -11.05 37.81
CA SER A 291 30.31 -10.77 37.09
C SER A 291 30.42 -9.48 36.28
N GLY A 292 30.45 -9.59 34.95
CA GLY A 292 30.18 -8.47 34.06
C GLY A 292 28.69 -8.15 34.08
N ASP A 293 28.37 -6.91 34.44
CA ASP A 293 27.03 -6.33 34.40
C ASP A 293 26.32 -6.64 33.07
N ARG A 294 25.34 -7.55 33.16
CA ARG A 294 24.30 -7.68 32.15
C ARG A 294 23.37 -6.49 32.34
N PHE A 295 23.54 -5.47 31.50
CA PHE A 295 22.47 -4.51 31.23
C PHE A 295 21.25 -5.28 30.73
N ALA A 296 20.35 -5.59 31.65
CA ALA A 296 18.98 -5.96 31.32
C ALA A 296 18.32 -4.73 30.70
N THR A 297 18.35 -4.61 29.38
CA THR A 297 17.40 -3.78 28.64
C THR A 297 16.01 -4.25 29.05
N SER A 298 15.34 -3.44 29.86
CA SER A 298 13.93 -3.64 30.20
C SER A 298 13.12 -3.81 28.91
N PRO A 299 12.22 -4.79 28.81
CA PRO A 299 11.37 -4.95 27.65
C PRO A 299 10.48 -3.70 27.58
N SER A 300 10.79 -2.82 26.63
CA SER A 300 9.94 -1.70 26.26
C SER A 300 8.54 -2.22 25.90
N ASP A 301 7.51 -1.60 26.48
CA ASP A 301 6.10 -1.93 26.31
C ASP A 301 5.74 -2.27 24.85
N SER A 302 5.38 -3.53 24.59
CA SER A 302 5.03 -4.06 23.25
C SER A 302 3.66 -3.60 22.73
N ARG A 303 3.06 -2.55 23.32
CA ARG A 303 1.68 -2.12 23.03
C ARG A 303 1.58 -1.33 21.72
N ASP A 304 2.62 -0.61 21.34
CA ASP A 304 2.60 0.24 20.13
C ASP A 304 2.71 -0.58 18.84
N ASP A 305 3.48 -1.68 18.85
CA ASP A 305 3.64 -2.56 17.69
C ASP A 305 2.30 -3.23 17.28
N ASP A 306 1.44 -3.51 18.25
CA ASP A 306 0.12 -4.09 17.98
C ASP A 306 -0.79 -3.08 17.25
N GLN A 307 -0.62 -1.77 17.46
CA GLN A 307 -1.55 -0.77 16.94
C GLN A 307 -1.42 -0.54 15.43
N THR A 308 -0.23 -0.74 14.87
CA THR A 308 0.02 -0.45 13.45
C THR A 308 -0.01 -1.68 12.54
N CYS A 309 0.09 -2.90 13.08
CA CYS A 309 0.15 -4.12 12.26
C CYS A 309 -1.16 -4.34 11.48
N TRP A 310 -1.03 -4.63 10.18
CA TRP A 310 -2.18 -4.92 9.31
C TRP A 310 -2.90 -6.21 9.73
N SER A 311 -2.17 -7.32 9.81
CA SER A 311 -2.71 -8.62 10.25
C SER A 311 -2.37 -8.88 11.73
N ARG A 312 -3.23 -8.48 12.66
CA ARG A 312 -3.03 -8.83 14.07
C ARG A 312 -3.12 -10.34 14.27
N SER A 313 -2.10 -10.94 14.87
CA SER A 313 -2.06 -12.38 15.17
C SER A 313 -2.80 -12.75 16.46
N ARG A 314 -3.32 -11.78 17.22
CA ARG A 314 -4.06 -12.04 18.46
C ARG A 314 -5.53 -11.70 18.31
N PRO A 315 -6.44 -12.63 18.64
CA PRO A 315 -7.83 -12.28 18.84
C PRO A 315 -7.86 -11.25 19.97
N SER A 316 -8.29 -10.03 19.67
CA SER A 316 -8.64 -9.06 20.69
C SER A 316 -9.55 -9.79 21.68
N THR A 317 -9.27 -9.70 22.98
CA THR A 317 -10.29 -10.01 24.00
C THR A 317 -11.58 -9.37 23.53
N PRO A 318 -12.68 -10.16 23.42
CA PRO A 318 -13.88 -9.75 22.70
C PRO A 318 -14.19 -8.34 23.14
N SER A 319 -13.99 -7.37 22.23
CA SER A 319 -14.30 -5.98 22.50
C SER A 319 -15.72 -6.00 23.01
N THR A 320 -15.89 -5.49 24.23
CA THR A 320 -17.17 -5.35 24.92
C THR A 320 -18.27 -5.20 23.87
N ARG A 321 -19.06 -6.28 23.69
CA ARG A 321 -20.06 -6.48 22.63
C ARG A 321 -20.54 -5.15 22.11
N SER A 322 -20.38 -4.86 20.81
CA SER A 322 -20.97 -3.74 20.06
C SER A 322 -22.20 -3.18 20.78
N GLN A 323 -21.96 -2.34 21.77
CA GLN A 323 -23.06 -1.70 22.50
C GLN A 323 -23.61 -0.71 21.51
N ASP A 324 -24.93 -0.57 21.44
CA ASP A 324 -25.57 0.43 20.61
C ASP A 324 -25.00 1.81 20.95
N ARG A 325 -23.98 2.20 20.18
CA ARG A 325 -23.30 3.48 20.26
C ARG A 325 -24.23 4.45 19.57
N GLN A 326 -24.72 5.42 20.34
CA GLN A 326 -25.52 6.47 19.76
C GLN A 326 -24.61 7.36 18.93
N THR A 327 -24.95 7.55 17.66
CA THR A 327 -24.22 8.46 16.77
C THR A 327 -25.07 9.68 16.43
N LEU A 328 -24.43 10.85 16.39
CA LEU A 328 -25.07 12.11 16.03
C LEU A 328 -24.55 12.59 14.67
N PRO A 329 -25.38 12.57 13.61
CA PRO A 329 -24.98 13.07 12.30
C PRO A 329 -25.02 14.60 12.25
N LEU A 330 -23.91 15.23 11.86
CA LEU A 330 -23.84 16.63 11.49
C LEU A 330 -23.39 16.78 10.03
N HIS A 331 -24.00 17.73 9.32
CA HIS A 331 -23.60 18.10 7.97
C HIS A 331 -22.88 19.44 7.98
N PHE A 332 -21.76 19.49 7.27
CA PHE A 332 -20.94 20.68 7.10
C PHE A 332 -20.94 21.07 5.63
N SER A 333 -21.25 22.34 5.37
CA SER A 333 -21.20 22.92 4.03
C SER A 333 -20.24 24.11 4.02
N PRO A 334 -19.28 24.18 3.07
CA PRO A 334 -18.44 25.35 2.90
C PRO A 334 -19.28 26.61 2.70
N ARG A 335 -18.87 27.71 3.33
CA ARG A 335 -19.38 29.05 3.09
C ARG A 335 -18.37 29.88 2.34
N PHE A 336 -18.87 30.62 1.37
CA PHE A 336 -18.11 31.66 0.70
C PHE A 336 -18.11 32.94 1.55
N PRO A 337 -17.00 33.69 1.57
CA PRO A 337 -16.92 34.98 2.26
C PRO A 337 -18.04 35.92 1.80
N GLY A 338 -18.78 36.53 2.73
CA GLY A 338 -19.81 37.53 2.44
C GLY A 338 -21.24 37.17 2.89
N THR A 339 -21.52 35.90 3.19
CA THR A 339 -22.85 35.44 3.64
C THR A 339 -22.94 35.39 5.17
N ASN A 340 -22.59 36.49 5.85
CA ASN A 340 -22.52 36.58 7.32
C ASN A 340 -23.87 36.90 7.98
N ALA A 341 -24.92 36.14 7.65
CA ALA A 341 -26.20 36.30 8.33
C ALA A 341 -26.18 35.61 9.70
N GLY A 342 -25.71 36.31 10.73
CA GLY A 342 -26.09 36.15 12.15
C GLY A 342 -25.90 34.79 12.84
N LEU A 343 -25.27 33.79 12.21
CA LEU A 343 -25.06 32.50 12.85
C LEU A 343 -24.01 32.58 13.95
N ARG A 344 -24.27 31.92 15.08
CA ARG A 344 -23.33 31.80 16.18
C ARG A 344 -22.15 30.90 15.78
N GLN A 345 -20.96 31.29 16.18
CA GLN A 345 -19.77 30.45 16.07
C GLN A 345 -19.88 29.29 17.07
N ILE A 346 -19.42 28.11 16.67
CA ILE A 346 -19.34 26.95 17.56
C ILE A 346 -18.07 27.10 18.38
N GLU A 347 -18.22 27.39 19.67
CA GLU A 347 -17.10 27.56 20.60
C GLU A 347 -16.49 26.22 21.03
N ASP A 348 -17.34 25.23 21.35
CA ASP A 348 -16.89 23.90 21.80
C ASP A 348 -17.76 22.78 21.20
N MET A 349 -17.15 21.91 20.42
CA MET A 349 -17.82 20.79 19.73
C MET A 349 -18.36 19.76 20.72
N CYS A 350 -17.65 19.46 21.81
CA CYS A 350 -18.09 18.50 22.82
C CYS A 350 -19.39 18.95 23.50
N THR A 351 -19.45 20.22 23.91
CA THR A 351 -20.64 20.85 24.50
C THR A 351 -21.78 20.89 23.52
N LEU A 352 -21.51 21.19 22.24
CA LEU A 352 -22.52 21.18 21.21
C LEU A 352 -23.14 19.78 21.01
N ILE A 353 -22.31 18.75 20.84
CA ILE A 353 -22.75 17.37 20.66
C ILE A 353 -23.60 16.91 21.86
N LYS A 354 -23.16 17.21 23.09
CA LYS A 354 -23.93 16.91 24.31
C LYS A 354 -25.28 17.63 24.39
N LYS A 355 -25.33 18.90 23.98
CA LYS A 355 -26.60 19.66 23.93
C LYS A 355 -27.57 19.06 22.91
N LEU A 356 -27.08 18.72 21.72
CA LEU A 356 -27.89 18.10 20.68
C LEU A 356 -28.37 16.70 21.06
N SER A 357 -27.55 15.92 21.77
CA SER A 357 -27.97 14.60 22.27
C SER A 357 -29.05 14.69 23.34
N GLN A 358 -29.02 15.73 24.17
CA GLN A 358 -30.02 15.97 25.22
C GLN A 358 -31.32 16.59 24.70
N ALA A 359 -31.26 17.40 23.65
CA ALA A 359 -32.42 18.10 23.07
C ALA A 359 -33.37 17.19 22.26
N SER A 360 -33.10 15.90 22.15
CA SER A 360 -33.78 14.96 21.26
C SER A 360 -35.27 14.70 21.59
N THR A 361 -35.85 15.33 22.62
CA THR A 361 -37.26 15.17 23.00
C THR A 361 -38.23 16.13 22.32
N GLU A 362 -37.77 17.26 21.73
CA GLU A 362 -38.66 18.20 21.05
C GLU A 362 -38.43 18.23 19.52
N PRO A 363 -39.47 17.98 18.70
CA PRO A 363 -39.36 18.03 17.24
C PRO A 363 -39.14 19.48 16.80
N THR A 364 -37.90 19.82 16.52
CA THR A 364 -37.54 21.05 15.83
C THR A 364 -37.79 20.86 14.31
N GLY A 365 -37.69 21.91 13.48
CA GLY A 365 -38.01 21.84 12.05
C GLY A 365 -36.83 21.41 11.14
N PRO A 366 -37.10 20.77 9.97
CA PRO A 366 -36.31 19.71 9.31
C PRO A 366 -34.80 19.89 9.07
N ARG A 367 -34.24 21.10 9.23
CA ARG A 367 -32.80 21.41 9.13
C ARG A 367 -32.51 22.69 9.92
N SER A 368 -32.32 22.56 11.23
CA SER A 368 -31.86 23.67 12.05
C SER A 368 -30.35 23.89 11.86
N SER A 369 -29.98 25.12 11.50
CA SER A 369 -28.58 25.53 11.51
C SER A 369 -28.10 25.60 12.95
N VAL A 370 -27.08 24.82 13.27
CA VAL A 370 -26.56 24.69 14.62
C VAL A 370 -25.54 25.79 14.93
N GLY A 371 -24.74 26.14 13.93
CA GLY A 371 -23.70 27.16 14.07
C GLY A 371 -22.73 27.16 12.90
N THR A 372 -21.65 27.91 13.07
CA THR A 372 -20.55 27.97 12.09
C THR A 372 -19.22 27.59 12.73
N LEU A 373 -18.38 26.92 11.94
CA LEU A 373 -17.06 26.44 12.32
C LEU A 373 -16.08 26.95 11.27
N GLY A 374 -14.90 27.45 11.63
CA GLY A 374 -13.95 27.92 10.62
C GLY A 374 -12.84 28.78 11.17
N ARG A 375 -11.81 28.94 10.35
CA ARG A 375 -10.63 29.76 10.63
C ARG A 375 -10.21 30.47 9.34
N GLY A 376 -9.87 31.76 9.45
CA GLY A 376 -9.42 32.55 8.31
C GLY A 376 -10.52 32.70 7.25
N ASP A 377 -10.23 32.34 6.01
CA ASP A 377 -11.11 32.56 4.87
C ASP A 377 -12.15 31.45 4.65
N MET A 378 -12.00 30.31 5.34
CA MET A 378 -12.85 29.13 5.16
C MET A 378 -13.74 28.93 6.39
N HIS A 379 -15.05 29.01 6.18
CA HIS A 379 -16.06 28.74 7.20
C HIS A 379 -16.99 27.63 6.72
N PHE A 380 -17.54 26.87 7.65
CA PHE A 380 -18.44 25.76 7.44
C PHE A 380 -19.71 25.99 8.25
N THR A 381 -20.87 25.77 7.64
CA THR A 381 -22.15 25.76 8.37
C THR A 381 -22.41 24.36 8.87
N ALA A 382 -22.58 24.19 10.18
CA ALA A 382 -23.03 22.94 10.75
C ALA A 382 -24.56 22.90 10.77
N LEU A 383 -25.12 21.87 10.14
CA LEU A 383 -26.55 21.59 10.10
C LEU A 383 -26.82 20.28 10.87
N SER A 384 -27.79 20.32 11.77
CA SER A 384 -28.31 19.10 12.42
C SER A 384 -29.33 18.45 11.49
N THR A 385 -29.24 17.14 11.32
CA THR A 385 -30.26 16.37 10.61
C THR A 385 -31.20 15.75 11.63
N GLU A 386 -32.43 16.25 11.70
CA GLU A 386 -33.44 15.88 12.71
C GLU A 386 -33.99 14.46 12.58
N ALA A 387 -33.58 13.69 11.59
CA ALA A 387 -33.99 12.30 11.40
C ALA A 387 -33.47 11.33 12.49
N VAL A 388 -32.99 11.84 13.63
CA VAL A 388 -32.52 11.07 14.79
C VAL A 388 -33.68 10.32 15.47
N ALA A 389 -34.92 10.80 15.37
CA ALA A 389 -36.05 10.24 16.14
C ALA A 389 -36.71 8.98 15.53
N ALA A 390 -36.40 8.59 14.29
CA ALA A 390 -37.10 7.48 13.61
C ALA A 390 -36.23 6.27 13.23
N MET A 391 -34.94 6.25 13.57
CA MET A 391 -34.01 5.20 13.11
C MET A 391 -33.34 4.45 14.27
N THR A 392 -34.03 3.42 14.76
CA THR A 392 -33.59 2.53 15.84
C THR A 392 -32.49 1.53 15.47
N SER A 393 -31.71 1.71 14.39
CA SER A 393 -30.60 0.79 14.08
C SER A 393 -29.59 1.36 13.09
N ASN A 394 -29.12 2.60 13.30
CA ASN A 394 -27.99 3.16 12.54
C ASN A 394 -26.66 2.65 13.14
N SER A 395 -26.46 1.33 13.19
CA SER A 395 -25.19 0.78 13.70
C SER A 395 -24.11 1.01 12.65
N VAL A 396 -23.30 2.03 12.90
CA VAL A 396 -22.00 2.18 12.25
C VAL A 396 -21.10 1.12 12.87
N VAL A 397 -20.58 0.20 12.06
CA VAL A 397 -19.74 -0.92 12.50
C VAL A 397 -18.36 -0.75 11.91
N SER A 398 -17.31 -0.95 12.72
CA SER A 398 -15.92 -0.95 12.24
C SER A 398 -15.74 -1.99 11.13
N LEU A 399 -14.95 -1.65 10.10
CA LEU A 399 -14.61 -2.64 9.08
C LEU A 399 -13.81 -3.81 9.67
N ASP A 400 -13.03 -3.58 10.73
CA ASP A 400 -12.29 -4.65 11.42
C ASP A 400 -13.24 -5.69 12.02
N ASP A 401 -14.37 -5.24 12.58
CA ASP A 401 -15.40 -6.11 13.16
C ASP A 401 -16.25 -6.80 12.09
N ARG A 402 -16.50 -6.11 10.96
CA ARG A 402 -17.32 -6.63 9.85
C ARG A 402 -16.58 -7.65 8.99
N LEU A 403 -15.25 -7.58 8.97
CA LEU A 403 -14.36 -8.42 8.18
C LEU A 403 -13.56 -9.34 9.12
N PRO A 404 -14.17 -10.44 9.61
CA PRO A 404 -13.56 -11.28 10.63
C PRO A 404 -12.23 -11.88 10.15
N GLN A 405 -11.34 -12.16 11.11
CA GLN A 405 -10.02 -12.72 10.82
C GLN A 405 -10.05 -14.23 10.52
N SER A 406 -10.97 -14.97 11.16
CA SER A 406 -11.01 -16.44 11.14
C SER A 406 -11.73 -17.03 9.92
N ASP A 407 -12.71 -16.30 9.39
CA ASP A 407 -13.70 -16.84 8.47
C ASP A 407 -13.74 -16.07 7.15
N GLU A 408 -14.26 -16.75 6.11
CA GLU A 408 -14.60 -16.10 4.85
C GLU A 408 -15.62 -15.00 5.10
N TRP A 409 -15.39 -13.86 4.45
CA TRP A 409 -16.28 -12.72 4.60
C TRP A 409 -17.62 -13.03 3.95
N LEU A 410 -18.71 -12.91 4.73
CA LEU A 410 -20.09 -13.11 4.25
C LEU A 410 -20.60 -11.96 3.37
N LEU A 411 -19.70 -11.26 2.67
CA LEU A 411 -20.00 -10.16 1.77
C LEU A 411 -19.92 -10.63 0.31
N SER A 412 -20.93 -10.28 -0.49
CA SER A 412 -20.88 -10.53 -1.93
C SER A 412 -19.68 -9.81 -2.56
N LEU A 413 -19.16 -10.36 -3.66
CA LEU A 413 -18.06 -9.72 -4.40
C LEU A 413 -18.42 -8.28 -4.78
N GLN A 414 -19.66 -8.03 -5.20
CA GLN A 414 -20.17 -6.69 -5.49
C GLN A 414 -19.96 -5.73 -4.30
N LYS A 415 -20.41 -6.10 -3.09
CA LYS A 415 -20.21 -5.27 -1.89
C LYS A 415 -18.73 -5.06 -1.58
N ARG A 416 -17.89 -6.09 -1.75
CA ARG A 416 -16.44 -6.00 -1.51
C ARG A 416 -15.77 -5.04 -2.49
N VAL A 417 -16.15 -5.06 -3.78
CA VAL A 417 -15.62 -4.12 -4.78
C VAL A 417 -16.13 -2.69 -4.57
N ASP A 418 -17.38 -2.50 -4.12
CA ASP A 418 -17.88 -1.18 -3.74
C ASP A 418 -17.10 -0.60 -2.55
N ILE A 419 -16.79 -1.42 -1.53
CA ILE A 419 -15.90 -1.04 -0.43
C ILE A 419 -14.51 -0.69 -0.96
N ALA A 420 -13.93 -1.48 -1.86
CA ALA A 420 -12.62 -1.22 -2.47
C ALA A 420 -12.57 0.14 -3.17
N GLN A 421 -13.60 0.45 -3.96
CA GLN A 421 -13.72 1.73 -4.65
C GLN A 421 -13.84 2.90 -3.65
N LYS A 422 -14.69 2.77 -2.62
CA LYS A 422 -14.85 3.82 -1.60
C LYS A 422 -13.60 4.00 -0.75
N LEU A 423 -12.85 2.94 -0.46
CA LEU A 423 -11.55 3.04 0.21
C LEU A 423 -10.52 3.78 -0.63
N ALA A 424 -10.40 3.44 -1.91
CA ALA A 424 -9.51 4.16 -2.82
C ALA A 424 -9.89 5.65 -2.92
N LEU A 425 -11.19 5.96 -2.93
CA LEU A 425 -11.67 7.34 -2.87
C LEU A 425 -11.31 8.02 -1.54
N ALA A 426 -11.47 7.35 -0.41
CA ALA A 426 -11.09 7.86 0.90
C ALA A 426 -9.60 8.21 0.94
N ILE A 427 -8.76 7.36 0.36
CA ILE A 427 -7.32 7.60 0.24
C ILE A 427 -7.05 8.91 -0.54
N VAL A 428 -7.68 9.10 -1.69
CA VAL A 428 -7.53 10.33 -2.50
C VAL A 428 -8.03 11.58 -1.76
N GLN A 429 -9.07 11.46 -0.94
CA GLN A 429 -9.66 12.57 -0.20
C GLN A 429 -8.90 12.95 1.07
N PHE A 430 -8.42 11.94 1.81
CA PHE A 430 -7.92 12.11 3.16
C PHE A 430 -6.40 11.99 3.30
N TRP A 431 -5.62 11.63 2.26
CA TRP A 431 -4.17 11.39 2.38
C TRP A 431 -3.34 12.52 2.99
N SER A 432 -3.79 13.77 2.86
CA SER A 432 -3.11 14.96 3.42
C SER A 432 -3.71 15.44 4.75
N THR A 433 -4.74 14.73 5.24
CA THR A 433 -5.42 15.00 6.50
C THR A 433 -4.85 14.09 7.59
N GLU A 434 -5.03 14.48 8.84
CA GLU A 434 -4.72 13.61 9.99
C GLU A 434 -5.82 12.54 10.23
N TRP A 435 -6.92 12.52 9.45
CA TRP A 435 -7.98 11.51 9.58
C TRP A 435 -7.51 10.11 9.24
N ILE A 436 -6.57 9.99 8.30
CA ILE A 436 -6.01 8.71 7.89
C ILE A 436 -4.50 8.72 8.13
N GLY A 437 -4.06 7.86 9.05
CA GLY A 437 -2.64 7.66 9.27
C GLY A 437 -1.95 7.02 8.07
N ARG A 438 -0.63 7.24 7.94
CA ARG A 438 0.17 6.54 6.91
C ARG A 438 0.14 5.02 7.04
N LEU A 439 -0.05 4.53 8.27
CA LEU A 439 -0.09 3.10 8.62
C LEU A 439 -1.50 2.67 9.02
N TRP A 440 -2.50 3.15 8.28
CA TRP A 440 -3.90 2.84 8.55
C TRP A 440 -4.20 1.34 8.49
N THR A 441 -5.29 0.97 9.13
CA THR A 441 -5.84 -0.38 9.28
C THR A 441 -7.36 -0.35 9.08
N TRP A 442 -8.00 -1.51 9.10
CA TRP A 442 -9.46 -1.61 8.99
C TRP A 442 -10.24 -0.93 10.12
N ARG A 443 -9.59 -0.63 11.25
CA ARG A 443 -10.20 0.08 12.38
C ARG A 443 -10.43 1.56 12.11
N ASP A 444 -9.64 2.12 11.22
CA ASP A 444 -9.74 3.51 10.81
C ASP A 444 -10.92 3.74 9.86
N PHE A 445 -11.70 2.69 9.57
CA PHE A 445 -12.85 2.73 8.70
C PHE A 445 -14.06 2.08 9.35
N SER A 446 -15.23 2.60 9.03
CA SER A 446 -16.49 2.02 9.47
C SER A 446 -17.53 2.05 8.36
N LEU A 447 -18.43 1.08 8.41
CA LEU A 447 -19.53 0.95 7.47
C LEU A 447 -20.85 1.21 8.15
N LYS A 448 -21.74 1.85 7.39
CA LYS A 448 -23.16 1.88 7.66
C LYS A 448 -23.87 1.11 6.56
N ASP A 449 -24.39 -0.06 6.90
CA ASP A 449 -25.06 -1.02 5.99
C ASP A 449 -26.58 -0.96 6.18
N ASP A 450 -27.15 0.25 6.20
CA ASP A 450 -28.59 0.46 6.36
C ASP A 450 -29.37 0.02 5.11
N ASN A 451 -28.76 0.23 3.94
CA ASN A 451 -29.37 0.00 2.65
C ASN A 451 -28.48 -0.98 1.86
N PRO A 452 -29.02 -2.12 1.39
CA PRO A 452 -28.27 -3.05 0.57
C PRO A 452 -27.74 -2.44 -0.74
N ARG A 453 -28.26 -1.27 -1.15
CA ARG A 453 -27.87 -0.56 -2.38
C ARG A 453 -26.91 0.62 -2.15
N ASP A 454 -26.85 1.18 -0.94
CA ASP A 454 -26.01 2.35 -0.66
C ASP A 454 -25.19 2.10 0.61
N LEU A 455 -24.02 1.52 0.41
CA LEU A 455 -23.05 1.30 1.47
C LEU A 455 -22.35 2.62 1.77
N GLN A 456 -22.45 3.11 2.99
CA GLN A 456 -21.77 4.35 3.39
C GLN A 456 -20.49 4.00 4.14
N LEU A 457 -19.35 4.37 3.55
CA LEU A 457 -18.02 4.22 4.17
C LEU A 457 -17.66 5.50 4.91
N PHE A 458 -17.14 5.35 6.11
CA PHE A 458 -16.64 6.43 6.94
C PHE A 458 -15.18 6.20 7.32
N VAL A 459 -14.40 7.28 7.39
CA VAL A 459 -13.08 7.30 8.02
C VAL A 459 -13.26 7.66 9.49
N THR A 460 -12.92 6.74 10.38
CA THR A 460 -13.14 6.88 11.83
C THR A 460 -11.85 7.30 12.52
N ARG A 461 -11.94 8.31 13.38
CA ARG A 461 -10.82 8.81 14.16
C ARG A 461 -11.26 9.24 15.56
N THR A 462 -10.40 9.00 16.54
CA THR A 462 -10.54 9.57 17.88
C THR A 462 -9.83 10.90 17.96
N ILE A 463 -10.60 11.96 18.20
CA ILE A 463 -10.12 13.33 18.35
C ILE A 463 -9.88 13.60 19.82
N PHE A 464 -8.63 13.86 20.20
CA PHE A 464 -8.29 14.24 21.56
C PHE A 464 -8.30 15.77 21.71
N PRO A 465 -8.75 16.32 22.85
CA PRO A 465 -8.56 17.73 23.15
C PRO A 465 -7.07 18.07 23.08
N ARG A 466 -6.72 19.29 22.64
CA ARG A 466 -5.31 19.75 22.55
C ARG A 466 -4.64 19.78 23.92
N ILE A 467 -4.14 18.64 24.35
CA ILE A 467 -3.11 18.54 25.38
C ILE A 467 -1.80 18.80 24.63
N PRO A 468 -0.88 19.64 25.15
CA PRO A 468 0.45 19.78 24.58
C PRO A 468 1.17 18.42 24.67
N GLU A 469 1.00 17.60 23.64
CA GLU A 469 1.57 16.27 23.58
C GLU A 469 3.08 16.37 23.41
N THR A 470 3.80 15.69 24.30
CA THR A 470 5.20 15.37 24.10
C THR A 470 5.24 14.33 22.98
N LYS A 471 5.51 14.76 21.74
CA LYS A 471 5.56 13.87 20.57
C LYS A 471 6.55 12.73 20.84
N GLN A 472 6.06 11.58 21.27
CA GLN A 472 6.88 10.38 21.30
C GLN A 472 7.11 9.93 19.86
N PRO A 473 8.37 9.63 19.48
CA PRO A 473 8.65 9.15 18.14
C PRO A 473 8.01 7.76 17.98
N VAL A 474 6.96 7.67 17.17
CA VAL A 474 6.38 6.37 16.78
C VAL A 474 7.48 5.56 16.11
N VAL A 475 7.85 4.43 16.72
CA VAL A 475 8.85 3.52 16.17
C VAL A 475 8.25 2.85 14.95
N GLN A 476 8.49 3.42 13.77
CA GLN A 476 8.03 2.83 12.53
C GLN A 476 8.78 1.52 12.25
N ALA A 477 8.04 0.47 11.91
CA ALA A 477 8.63 -0.80 11.48
C ALA A 477 9.63 -0.57 10.33
N LYS A 478 10.74 -1.32 10.35
CA LYS A 478 11.86 -1.16 9.40
C LYS A 478 11.39 -1.24 7.94
N LEU A 479 10.40 -2.09 7.65
CA LEU A 479 9.82 -2.25 6.30
C LEU A 479 9.40 -0.90 5.69
N TRP A 480 8.72 -0.06 6.46
CA TRP A 480 8.16 1.20 5.97
C TRP A 480 9.23 2.24 5.66
N ARG A 481 10.49 2.02 6.08
CA ARG A 481 11.63 2.84 5.62
C ARG A 481 12.05 2.50 4.19
N PHE A 482 11.70 1.31 3.69
CA PHE A 482 12.05 0.84 2.34
C PHE A 482 10.94 1.02 1.33
N LEU A 483 9.69 1.02 1.80
CA LEU A 483 8.51 1.25 0.98
C LEU A 483 8.24 2.75 0.92
N ARG A 484 8.10 3.27 -0.30
CA ARG A 484 7.97 4.72 -0.52
C ARG A 484 6.63 5.27 -0.02
N GLU A 485 5.55 4.53 -0.27
CA GLU A 485 4.20 4.98 0.04
C GLU A 485 3.43 3.93 0.85
N PRO A 486 3.60 3.90 2.19
CA PRO A 486 2.87 2.97 3.06
C PRO A 486 1.35 3.02 2.85
N LEU A 487 0.82 4.20 2.58
CA LEU A 487 -0.60 4.46 2.40
C LEU A 487 -1.20 3.72 1.19
N LEU A 488 -0.48 3.70 0.05
CA LEU A 488 -0.89 2.95 -1.14
C LEU A 488 -0.63 1.45 -1.00
N VAL A 489 0.47 1.06 -0.35
CA VAL A 489 0.74 -0.37 -0.11
C VAL A 489 -0.36 -0.99 0.77
N ARG A 490 -0.81 -0.29 1.82
CA ARG A 490 -1.94 -0.71 2.67
C ARG A 490 -3.25 -0.77 1.88
N LEU A 491 -3.48 0.16 0.94
CA LEU A 491 -4.59 0.04 0.01
C LEU A 491 -4.46 -1.23 -0.83
N GLY A 492 -3.27 -1.55 -1.35
CA GLY A 492 -3.01 -2.80 -2.07
C GLY A 492 -3.35 -4.05 -1.25
N PHE A 493 -2.99 -4.08 0.04
CA PHE A 493 -3.38 -5.15 0.96
C PHE A 493 -4.90 -5.24 1.09
N ALA A 494 -5.56 -4.10 1.31
CA ALA A 494 -7.01 -4.02 1.42
C ALA A 494 -7.73 -4.57 0.18
N LEU A 495 -7.25 -4.18 -1.00
CA LEU A 495 -7.82 -4.60 -2.27
C LEU A 495 -7.65 -6.10 -2.52
N ILE A 496 -6.54 -6.70 -2.10
CA ILE A 496 -6.33 -8.16 -2.15
C ILE A 496 -7.32 -8.87 -1.23
N GLU A 497 -7.42 -8.43 0.02
CA GLU A 497 -8.34 -9.05 0.97
C GLU A 497 -9.79 -8.93 0.51
N LEU A 498 -10.17 -7.77 -0.06
CA LEU A 498 -11.49 -7.54 -0.66
C LEU A 498 -11.72 -8.35 -1.94
N ALA A 499 -10.70 -8.61 -2.76
CA ALA A 499 -10.83 -9.47 -3.92
C ALA A 499 -11.05 -10.93 -3.53
N LEU A 500 -10.32 -11.43 -2.53
CA LEU A 500 -10.30 -12.84 -2.14
C LEU A 500 -11.24 -13.18 -0.96
N GLY A 501 -11.83 -12.17 -0.32
CA GLY A 501 -12.80 -12.32 0.77
C GLY A 501 -12.19 -12.87 2.07
N LYS A 502 -10.89 -12.68 2.26
CA LYS A 502 -10.10 -13.26 3.36
C LYS A 502 -8.97 -12.31 3.78
N ARG A 503 -8.59 -12.36 5.05
CA ARG A 503 -7.39 -11.66 5.55
C ARG A 503 -6.10 -12.22 4.94
N LEU A 504 -5.08 -11.38 4.78
CA LEU A 504 -3.75 -11.79 4.33
C LEU A 504 -3.12 -12.84 5.27
N SER A 505 -3.31 -12.71 6.59
CA SER A 505 -2.90 -13.75 7.55
C SER A 505 -3.48 -15.11 7.22
N ARG A 506 -4.78 -15.17 6.91
CA ARG A 506 -5.45 -16.44 6.62
C ARG A 506 -5.04 -17.01 5.27
N LEU A 507 -4.88 -16.15 4.26
CA LEU A 507 -4.37 -16.54 2.94
C LEU A 507 -2.98 -17.19 3.04
N ARG A 508 -2.13 -16.72 3.96
CA ARG A 508 -0.81 -17.32 4.25
C ARG A 508 -0.95 -18.71 4.86
N GLU A 509 -1.83 -18.86 5.85
CA GLU A 509 -2.08 -20.14 6.54
C GLU A 509 -2.66 -21.23 5.64
N ASP A 510 -3.33 -20.87 4.54
CA ASP A 510 -3.75 -21.82 3.50
C ASP A 510 -2.56 -22.51 2.78
N GLY A 511 -1.33 -22.24 3.20
CA GLY A 511 -0.15 -23.05 2.91
C GLY A 511 0.40 -22.89 1.50
N LYS A 512 -0.17 -21.98 0.71
CA LYS A 512 0.24 -21.76 -0.68
C LYS A 512 1.34 -20.71 -0.85
N PHE A 513 1.60 -19.88 0.16
CA PHE A 513 2.40 -18.65 0.02
C PHE A 513 3.53 -18.51 1.06
N ASP A 514 3.85 -19.55 1.84
CA ASP A 514 4.85 -19.45 2.90
C ASP A 514 6.26 -19.63 2.34
N ARG A 515 6.99 -18.51 2.18
CA ARG A 515 8.44 -18.53 1.98
C ARG A 515 9.08 -18.42 3.35
N ASN A 516 9.81 -19.47 3.75
CA ASN A 516 10.49 -19.58 5.04
C ASN A 516 11.66 -18.57 5.11
N TYR A 517 11.35 -17.29 5.33
CA TYR A 517 12.33 -16.22 5.52
C TYR A 517 12.48 -15.89 7.01
N ASP A 518 13.72 -15.59 7.40
CA ASP A 518 14.06 -15.16 8.76
C ASP A 518 13.25 -13.91 9.15
N TYR A 519 12.54 -14.01 10.27
CA TYR A 519 11.45 -13.13 10.73
C TYR A 519 11.86 -11.72 11.20
N GLU A 520 12.99 -11.19 10.72
CA GLU A 520 13.61 -9.99 11.30
C GLU A 520 12.85 -8.67 11.01
N PHE A 521 11.89 -8.67 10.06
CA PHE A 521 11.18 -7.47 9.60
C PHE A 521 9.73 -7.33 10.09
N GLY A 522 9.24 -8.24 10.93
CA GLY A 522 7.91 -8.15 11.55
C GLY A 522 6.74 -8.56 10.65
N GLN A 523 5.52 -8.35 11.14
CA GLN A 523 4.28 -8.80 10.49
C GLN A 523 3.99 -8.10 9.16
N ASP A 524 4.27 -6.80 9.07
CA ASP A 524 3.99 -6.04 7.85
C ASP A 524 4.82 -6.53 6.66
N ALA A 525 6.06 -6.97 6.89
CA ALA A 525 6.93 -7.49 5.83
C ALA A 525 6.40 -8.82 5.31
N ARG A 526 5.95 -9.67 6.24
CA ARG A 526 5.24 -10.90 5.95
C ARG A 526 3.99 -10.62 5.10
N ASP A 527 3.19 -9.62 5.45
CA ASP A 527 1.96 -9.27 4.72
C ASP A 527 2.28 -8.74 3.32
N TYR A 528 3.34 -7.93 3.19
CA TYR A 528 3.84 -7.47 1.90
C TYR A 528 4.29 -8.61 0.99
N ASP A 529 5.09 -9.55 1.51
CA ASP A 529 5.59 -10.68 0.73
C ASP A 529 4.45 -11.58 0.26
N THR A 530 3.45 -11.83 1.11
CA THR A 530 2.24 -12.58 0.73
C THR A 530 1.44 -11.85 -0.34
N ALA A 531 1.26 -10.53 -0.19
CA ALA A 531 0.56 -9.72 -1.19
C ALA A 531 1.27 -9.76 -2.57
N MET A 532 2.60 -9.67 -2.58
CA MET A 532 3.39 -9.78 -3.81
C MET A 532 3.32 -11.18 -4.42
N ASP A 533 3.36 -12.25 -3.64
CA ASP A 533 3.27 -13.63 -4.15
C ASP A 533 1.87 -13.92 -4.75
N ILE A 534 0.80 -13.37 -4.14
CA ILE A 534 -0.56 -13.42 -4.71
C ILE A 534 -0.62 -12.69 -6.06
N LEU A 535 -0.02 -11.50 -6.13
CA LEU A 535 0.03 -10.69 -7.34
C LEU A 535 0.81 -11.41 -8.45
N GLU A 536 2.01 -11.92 -8.17
CA GLU A 536 2.89 -12.61 -9.14
C GLU A 536 2.24 -13.87 -9.74
N ARG A 537 1.33 -14.51 -9.00
CA ARG A 537 0.60 -15.70 -9.44
C ARG A 537 -0.72 -15.39 -10.17
N ASN A 538 -1.05 -14.12 -10.38
CA ASN A 538 -2.28 -13.66 -11.06
C ASN A 538 -3.60 -14.18 -10.46
N ILE A 539 -3.63 -14.47 -9.16
CA ILE A 539 -4.82 -15.05 -8.50
C ILE A 539 -6.00 -14.06 -8.51
N ILE A 540 -5.73 -12.76 -8.40
CA ILE A 540 -6.77 -11.72 -8.42
C ILE A 540 -7.34 -11.54 -9.84
N GLU A 541 -6.53 -11.78 -10.86
CA GLU A 541 -6.99 -11.77 -12.25
C GLU A 541 -8.00 -12.89 -12.49
N GLU A 542 -7.75 -14.08 -11.95
CA GLU A 542 -8.67 -15.22 -12.03
C GLU A 542 -9.97 -14.97 -11.25
N GLU A 543 -9.90 -14.34 -10.08
CA GLU A 543 -11.06 -14.13 -9.20
C GLU A 543 -11.92 -12.91 -9.59
N VAL A 544 -11.30 -11.79 -9.94
CA VAL A 544 -11.97 -10.49 -10.14
C VAL A 544 -11.74 -9.96 -11.56
N GLY A 545 -10.51 -10.07 -12.08
CA GLY A 545 -10.18 -9.68 -13.45
C GLY A 545 -8.93 -8.82 -13.58
N VAL A 546 -8.44 -8.70 -14.82
CA VAL A 546 -7.19 -8.02 -15.18
C VAL A 546 -7.15 -6.55 -14.72
N ALA A 547 -8.27 -5.84 -14.85
CA ALA A 547 -8.35 -4.42 -14.47
C ALA A 547 -8.11 -4.25 -12.96
N TYR A 548 -8.74 -5.08 -12.13
CA TYR A 548 -8.59 -5.03 -10.69
C TYR A 548 -7.16 -5.45 -10.26
N GLN A 549 -6.62 -6.53 -10.84
CA GLN A 549 -5.22 -6.96 -10.66
C GLN A 549 -4.23 -5.82 -10.97
N SER A 550 -4.46 -5.08 -12.06
CA SER A 550 -3.61 -3.94 -12.46
C SER A 550 -3.64 -2.81 -11.42
N VAL A 551 -4.80 -2.54 -10.81
CA VAL A 551 -4.94 -1.55 -9.73
C VAL A 551 -4.16 -2.00 -8.49
N VAL A 552 -4.26 -3.28 -8.11
CA VAL A 552 -3.50 -3.84 -6.98
C VAL A 552 -1.99 -3.74 -7.24
N ALA A 553 -1.54 -4.07 -8.45
CA ALA A 553 -0.14 -3.94 -8.85
C ALA A 553 0.35 -2.48 -8.74
N ALA A 554 -0.46 -1.51 -9.18
CA ALA A 554 -0.16 -0.09 -9.07
C ALA A 554 -0.02 0.36 -7.60
N CYS A 555 -0.89 -0.13 -6.72
CA CYS A 555 -0.86 0.17 -5.29
C CYS A 555 0.41 -0.39 -4.62
N LEU A 556 0.71 -1.68 -4.82
CA LEU A 556 1.85 -2.36 -4.18
C LEU A 556 3.19 -1.87 -4.69
N SER A 557 3.30 -1.60 -5.99
CA SER A 557 4.54 -1.08 -6.60
C SER A 557 4.68 0.45 -6.48
N CYS A 558 3.60 1.15 -6.13
CA CYS A 558 3.50 2.61 -6.10
C CYS A 558 3.89 3.26 -7.44
N GLN A 559 3.68 2.55 -8.54
CA GLN A 559 3.98 3.02 -9.89
C GLN A 559 3.06 2.37 -10.92
N VAL A 560 2.84 3.06 -12.04
CA VAL A 560 2.06 2.58 -13.16
C VAL A 560 2.93 2.61 -14.40
N ILE A 561 3.09 1.47 -15.07
CA ILE A 561 3.86 1.37 -16.30
C ILE A 561 2.91 1.67 -17.47
N GLN A 562 3.21 2.71 -18.22
CA GLN A 562 2.49 3.12 -19.43
C GLN A 562 3.41 3.05 -20.65
N GLU A 563 2.80 3.17 -21.81
CA GLU A 563 3.50 3.36 -23.09
C GLU A 563 4.37 4.63 -23.10
N THR A 564 4.08 5.65 -22.30
CA THR A 564 4.90 6.87 -22.26
C THR A 564 6.02 6.79 -21.23
N GLY A 565 5.99 5.82 -20.30
CA GLY A 565 6.96 5.66 -19.22
C GLY A 565 6.31 5.14 -17.94
N ALA A 566 7.07 5.16 -16.83
CA ALA A 566 6.54 4.83 -15.51
C ALA A 566 6.08 6.10 -14.78
N VAL A 567 4.83 6.12 -14.32
CA VAL A 567 4.29 7.17 -13.45
C VAL A 567 4.43 6.71 -12.01
N SER A 568 5.18 7.45 -11.20
CA SER A 568 5.31 7.16 -9.77
C SER A 568 4.13 7.75 -9.02
N LEU A 569 3.43 6.93 -8.25
CA LEU A 569 2.35 7.35 -7.37
C LEU A 569 2.97 7.67 -6.01
N THR A 570 3.28 8.94 -5.74
CA THR A 570 3.90 9.38 -4.48
C THR A 570 3.17 10.55 -3.84
N THR A 571 2.89 10.48 -2.54
CA THR A 571 2.20 11.57 -1.79
C THR A 571 2.98 12.89 -1.81
N ALA A 572 4.28 12.86 -2.14
CA ALA A 572 5.09 14.06 -2.30
C ALA A 572 4.85 14.79 -3.65
N ALA A 573 4.25 14.13 -4.64
CA ALA A 573 3.99 14.73 -5.94
C ALA A 573 2.71 15.59 -5.90
N SER A 574 2.73 16.75 -6.54
CA SER A 574 1.53 17.59 -6.69
C SER A 574 0.46 16.93 -7.56
N SER A 575 0.83 15.98 -8.42
CA SER A 575 -0.09 15.20 -9.25
C SER A 575 -0.65 13.97 -8.56
N PHE A 576 -0.26 13.69 -7.30
CA PHE A 576 -0.65 12.46 -6.59
C PHE A 576 -2.15 12.19 -6.65
N GLN A 577 -2.95 13.22 -6.36
CA GLN A 577 -4.41 13.11 -6.37
C GLN A 577 -4.93 12.69 -7.75
N ASP A 578 -4.50 13.40 -8.80
CA ASP A 578 -4.93 13.14 -10.18
C ASP A 578 -4.46 11.76 -10.68
N ASP A 579 -3.24 11.36 -10.32
CA ASP A 579 -2.65 10.09 -10.72
C ASP A 579 -3.35 8.91 -10.02
N VAL A 580 -3.58 8.98 -8.70
CA VAL A 580 -4.33 7.93 -7.98
C VAL A 580 -5.78 7.88 -8.45
N GLU A 581 -6.41 9.03 -8.69
CA GLU A 581 -7.78 9.04 -9.22
C GLU A 581 -7.83 8.36 -10.60
N ARG A 582 -6.89 8.68 -11.49
CA ARG A 582 -6.84 8.15 -12.85
C ARG A 582 -6.47 6.67 -12.92
N PHE A 583 -5.52 6.21 -12.12
CA PHE A 583 -4.96 4.85 -12.25
C PHE A 583 -5.48 3.85 -11.22
N ILE A 584 -6.15 4.30 -10.16
CA ILE A 584 -6.69 3.44 -9.11
C ILE A 584 -8.21 3.62 -8.99
N VAL A 585 -8.70 4.82 -8.72
CA VAL A 585 -10.14 5.04 -8.45
C VAL A 585 -10.99 4.84 -9.69
N GLN A 586 -10.62 5.46 -10.82
CA GLN A 586 -11.37 5.38 -12.06
C GLN A 586 -11.46 3.94 -12.61
N PRO A 587 -10.38 3.14 -12.68
CA PRO A 587 -10.48 1.75 -13.12
C PRO A 587 -11.35 0.88 -12.21
N LEU A 588 -11.31 1.09 -10.89
CA LEU A 588 -12.21 0.38 -9.96
C LEU A 588 -13.68 0.75 -10.22
N TYR A 589 -13.96 2.03 -10.44
CA TYR A 589 -15.30 2.51 -10.77
C TYR A 589 -15.79 1.95 -12.11
N GLU A 590 -14.97 2.03 -13.16
CA GLU A 590 -15.31 1.50 -14.48
C GLU A 590 -15.54 -0.01 -14.44
N TYR A 591 -14.71 -0.75 -13.70
CA TYR A 591 -14.91 -2.17 -13.47
C TYR A 591 -16.25 -2.45 -12.76
N PHE A 592 -16.57 -1.69 -11.70
CA PHE A 592 -17.84 -1.84 -11.00
C PHE A 592 -19.05 -1.51 -11.90
N GLU A 593 -18.99 -0.40 -12.63
CA GLU A 593 -20.05 0.05 -13.54
C GLU A 593 -20.29 -0.93 -14.68
N THR A 594 -19.22 -1.47 -15.28
CA THR A 594 -19.33 -2.44 -16.37
C THR A 594 -19.88 -3.78 -15.91
N THR A 595 -19.60 -4.18 -14.67
CA THR A 595 -19.99 -5.50 -14.13
C THR A 595 -21.39 -5.49 -13.52
N TRP A 596 -21.76 -4.42 -12.80
CA TRP A 596 -23.02 -4.34 -12.03
C TRP A 596 -23.90 -3.13 -12.38
N GLY A 597 -23.45 -2.24 -13.27
CA GLY A 597 -24.14 -0.99 -13.59
C GLY A 597 -23.73 0.17 -12.68
N ILE A 598 -24.22 1.37 -13.00
CA ILE A 598 -23.93 2.59 -12.22
C ILE A 598 -24.48 2.39 -10.79
N PRO A 599 -23.65 2.54 -9.76
CA PRO A 599 -24.14 2.62 -8.38
C PRO A 599 -25.03 3.88 -8.28
N VAL A 600 -26.30 3.68 -7.96
CA VAL A 600 -27.33 4.74 -7.88
C VAL A 600 -27.10 5.66 -6.70
#